data_AF-A0A542GA38-F1
#
_entry.id   AF-A0A542GA38-F1
#
_cell.length_a   1.000
_cell.length_b   1.000
_cell.length_c   1.000
_cell.angle_alpha   90.00
_cell.angle_beta   90.00
_cell.angle_gamma   90.00
#
_symmetry.space_group_name_H-M   'P 1'
#
loop_
_entity.id
_entity.type
_entity.pdbx_description
1 polymer ?
#
loop_
_entity_poly.entity_id
_entity_poly.type
_entity_poly.pdbx_seq_one_letter_code
_entity_poly.pdbx_strand_id
1 'polypeptide(L)'
;MATPPASPAARSGREASTAAFRAGCQANGAEPPAPPRFPDLYAPGVPFAGPELQSLAADGLLARFHQHGYTLPGIPASPQMRARAAAGAVPPAIRQRVVAGRLTAAWIYGCAGEPDRLALLVDAKRRVSSLRNTRGCTLHEVKLGPFDVVSLGGLMVSSPLRTALDIALHVEAERAVPALAGLLARPQHDVRLRLLVRAIEATPRVPHKRAALEKLALLAPALVPGGAVDVEHAVDPPDGTEHVAEVLGVPHLESEL
;
A
#
# COMPACT_ATOMS: atom_id res chain seq x y z
N MET A 1 -50.96 -11.61 90.64
CA MET A 1 -50.02 -12.47 89.90
C MET A 1 -48.63 -11.90 90.10
N ALA A 2 -47.81 -12.65 90.82
CA ALA A 2 -46.43 -12.34 91.15
C ALA A 2 -45.47 -12.91 90.06
N THR A 3 -44.36 -12.20 89.87
CA THR A 3 -43.09 -12.49 89.15
C THR A 3 -42.50 -13.88 89.49
N PRO A 4 -41.38 -14.40 88.92
CA PRO A 4 -40.40 -13.94 87.89
C PRO A 4 -40.04 -15.15 86.94
N PRO A 5 -38.80 -15.50 86.45
CA PRO A 5 -37.45 -14.89 86.40
C PRO A 5 -36.85 -14.94 84.96
N ALA A 6 -35.59 -14.68 84.59
CA ALA A 6 -34.30 -14.64 85.29
C ALA A 6 -33.25 -13.88 84.43
N SER A 7 -32.27 -13.29 85.11
CA SER A 7 -30.90 -12.99 84.65
C SER A 7 -30.10 -14.30 84.42
N PRO A 8 -28.85 -14.36 83.87
CA PRO A 8 -27.70 -13.58 84.39
C PRO A 8 -26.46 -13.30 83.47
N ALA A 9 -25.66 -12.34 83.96
CA ALA A 9 -24.19 -12.30 84.13
C ALA A 9 -23.24 -12.45 82.91
N ALA A 10 -22.43 -11.41 82.64
CA ALA A 10 -21.01 -11.28 83.01
C ALA A 10 -20.07 -11.68 81.85
N ARG A 11 -18.91 -11.07 81.56
CA ARG A 11 -18.04 -10.06 82.19
C ARG A 11 -17.00 -9.65 81.11
N SER A 12 -16.42 -8.44 81.27
CA SER A 12 -15.05 -7.99 80.88
C SER A 12 -14.57 -8.25 79.43
N GLY A 13 -14.06 -7.30 78.65
CA GLY A 13 -13.27 -6.12 78.96
C GLY A 13 -12.07 -6.08 77.99
N ARG A 14 -11.62 -4.87 77.60
CA ARG A 14 -10.39 -4.57 76.80
C ARG A 14 -10.43 -5.12 75.35
N GLU A 15 -9.84 -4.53 74.33
CA GLU A 15 -8.82 -3.49 74.19
C GLU A 15 -8.87 -2.97 72.74
N ALA A 16 -8.15 -1.88 72.50
CA ALA A 16 -8.11 -1.12 71.26
C ALA A 16 -7.67 -1.91 70.01
N SER A 17 -8.26 -1.57 68.86
CA SER A 17 -7.51 -1.53 67.59
C SER A 17 -8.18 -0.57 66.62
N THR A 18 -7.73 0.68 66.64
CA THR A 18 -7.99 1.70 65.63
C THR A 18 -7.27 1.30 64.34
N ALA A 19 -7.96 0.53 63.50
CA ALA A 19 -7.53 0.29 62.13
C ALA A 19 -7.72 1.57 61.30
N ALA A 20 -6.63 2.31 61.13
CA ALA A 20 -6.54 3.45 60.24
C ALA A 20 -6.89 3.03 58.80
N PHE A 21 -8.02 3.54 58.31
CA PHE A 21 -8.40 3.45 56.91
C PHE A 21 -7.48 4.39 56.11
N ARG A 22 -6.31 3.89 55.68
CA ARG A 22 -5.46 4.60 54.72
C ARG A 22 -6.17 4.62 53.37
N ALA A 23 -6.92 5.69 53.13
CA ALA A 23 -7.36 6.07 51.80
C ALA A 23 -6.11 6.36 50.96
N GLY A 24 -5.75 5.43 50.09
CA GLY A 24 -4.68 5.63 49.10
C GLY A 24 -5.13 6.68 48.10
N CYS A 25 -4.62 7.89 48.23
CA CYS A 25 -4.60 8.87 47.16
C CYS A 25 -3.66 8.36 46.06
N GLN A 26 -4.17 7.55 45.13
CA GLN A 26 -3.51 7.38 43.84
C GLN A 26 -3.73 8.68 43.07
N ALA A 27 -2.73 9.56 43.11
CA ALA A 27 -2.61 10.65 42.17
C ALA A 27 -2.37 10.02 40.79
N ASN A 28 -3.46 9.69 40.09
CA ASN A 28 -3.42 9.44 38.66
C ASN A 28 -2.88 10.71 38.03
N GLY A 29 -1.63 10.66 37.55
CA GLY A 29 -1.08 11.67 36.67
C GLY A 29 -2.00 11.78 35.47
N ALA A 30 -2.87 12.79 35.49
CA ALA A 30 -3.75 13.11 34.38
C ALA A 30 -2.85 13.59 33.24
N GLU A 31 -2.54 12.68 32.33
CA GLU A 31 -1.98 13.03 31.03
C GLU A 31 -2.91 14.09 30.42
N PRO A 32 -2.40 15.27 30.00
CA PRO A 32 -3.23 16.33 29.48
C PRO A 32 -4.09 15.79 28.32
N PRO A 33 -5.36 16.19 28.21
CA PRO A 33 -6.24 15.69 27.16
C PRO A 33 -5.58 15.94 25.81
N ALA A 34 -5.33 14.86 25.07
CA ALA A 34 -4.75 14.95 23.74
C ALA A 34 -5.56 15.98 22.92
N PRO A 35 -4.89 16.89 22.18
CA PRO A 35 -5.59 17.88 21.40
C PRO A 35 -6.60 17.20 20.47
N PRO A 36 -7.76 17.82 20.21
CA PRO A 36 -8.76 17.24 19.31
C PRO A 36 -8.09 16.89 17.98
N ARG A 37 -8.07 15.59 17.67
CA ARG A 37 -7.48 15.08 16.43
C ARG A 37 -8.48 15.28 15.31
N PHE A 38 -8.25 16.33 14.54
CA PHE A 38 -8.99 16.56 13.30
C PHE A 38 -8.66 15.48 12.26
N PRO A 39 -9.61 15.07 11.41
CA PRO A 39 -9.32 14.21 10.28
C PRO A 39 -8.28 14.85 9.35
N ASP A 40 -7.29 14.09 8.91
CA ASP A 40 -6.30 14.58 7.93
C ASP A 40 -6.92 14.88 6.56
N LEU A 41 -8.08 14.28 6.26
CA LEU A 41 -8.81 14.42 5.01
C LEU A 41 -10.32 14.55 5.27
N TYR A 42 -10.90 15.62 4.75
CA TYR A 42 -12.32 15.91 4.71
C TYR A 42 -12.87 15.62 3.31
N ALA A 43 -14.08 15.07 3.25
CA ALA A 43 -14.80 14.81 2.02
C ALA A 43 -16.28 15.17 2.22
N PRO A 44 -17.02 15.53 1.14
CA PRO A 44 -18.44 15.82 1.23
C PRO A 44 -19.22 14.71 1.92
N GLY A 45 -20.05 15.08 2.87
CA GLY A 45 -20.87 14.15 3.66
C GLY A 45 -20.95 14.60 5.11
N VAL A 46 -20.65 13.70 6.03
CA VAL A 46 -20.60 14.02 7.46
C VAL A 46 -19.14 14.23 7.87
N PRO A 47 -18.80 15.32 8.58
CA PRO A 47 -19.70 16.32 9.16
C PRO A 47 -20.10 17.48 8.23
N PHE A 48 -19.42 17.67 7.08
CA PHE A 48 -19.63 18.83 6.22
C PHE A 48 -20.11 18.46 4.81
N ALA A 49 -21.14 19.15 4.33
CA ALA A 49 -21.61 19.05 2.96
C ALA A 49 -20.59 19.64 1.97
N GLY A 50 -20.72 19.28 0.69
CA GLY A 50 -19.81 19.75 -0.36
C GLY A 50 -19.68 21.29 -0.45
N PRO A 51 -20.79 22.05 -0.44
CA PRO A 51 -20.73 23.52 -0.44
C PRO A 51 -20.05 24.10 0.81
N GLU A 52 -20.26 23.51 1.98
CA GLU A 52 -19.63 23.97 3.22
C GLU A 52 -18.10 23.80 3.15
N LEU A 53 -17.62 22.67 2.62
CA LEU A 53 -16.19 22.47 2.39
C LEU A 53 -15.61 23.45 1.37
N GLN A 54 -16.39 23.84 0.36
CA GLN A 54 -15.97 24.88 -0.59
C GLN A 54 -15.87 26.26 0.09
N SER A 55 -16.83 26.61 0.95
CA SER A 55 -16.77 27.86 1.72
C SER A 55 -15.58 27.87 2.67
N LEU A 56 -15.37 26.79 3.45
CA LEU A 56 -14.21 26.67 4.33
C LEU A 56 -12.88 26.73 3.57
N ALA A 57 -12.84 26.24 2.33
CA ALA A 57 -11.67 26.37 1.48
C ALA A 57 -11.48 27.79 0.93
N ALA A 58 -12.56 28.47 0.56
CA ALA A 58 -12.53 29.87 0.13
C ALA A 58 -12.08 30.80 1.27
N ASP A 59 -12.45 30.49 2.51
CA ASP A 59 -12.01 31.19 3.72
C ASP A 59 -10.55 30.85 4.11
N GLY A 60 -9.90 29.93 3.40
CA GLY A 60 -8.52 29.51 3.64
C GLY A 60 -8.33 28.57 4.84
N LEU A 61 -9.42 28.11 5.48
CA LEU A 61 -9.38 27.14 6.59
C LEU A 61 -9.04 25.73 6.11
N LEU A 62 -9.43 25.41 4.87
CA LEU A 62 -9.11 24.16 4.20
C LEU A 62 -8.38 24.42 2.88
N ALA A 63 -7.48 23.50 2.51
CA ALA A 63 -6.87 23.45 1.20
C ALA A 63 -7.48 22.30 0.40
N ARG A 64 -7.81 22.55 -0.88
CA ARG A 64 -8.24 21.49 -1.79
C ARG A 64 -7.08 20.55 -2.05
N PHE A 65 -7.26 19.28 -1.72
CA PHE A 65 -6.25 18.23 -1.87
C PHE A 65 -6.38 17.51 -3.22
N HIS A 66 -7.61 17.12 -3.58
CA HIS A 66 -7.95 16.44 -4.82
C HIS A 66 -9.39 16.79 -5.24
N GLN A 67 -9.88 16.28 -6.37
CA GLN A 67 -11.22 16.58 -6.93
C GLN A 67 -12.33 16.84 -5.89
N HIS A 68 -12.44 16.00 -4.85
CA HIS A 68 -13.47 16.11 -3.81
C HIS A 68 -12.93 16.05 -2.37
N GLY A 69 -11.62 16.11 -2.17
CA GLY A 69 -11.03 16.02 -0.83
C GLY A 69 -10.34 17.29 -0.42
N TYR A 70 -10.46 17.61 0.86
CA TYR A 70 -9.93 18.82 1.49
C TYR A 70 -9.06 18.43 2.68
N THR A 71 -8.00 19.18 2.94
CA THR A 71 -7.10 18.96 4.07
C THR A 71 -6.80 20.28 4.75
N LEU A 72 -6.19 20.24 5.93
CA LEU A 72 -5.69 21.45 6.57
C LEU A 72 -4.50 22.00 5.75
N PRO A 73 -4.37 23.32 5.61
CA PRO A 73 -3.22 23.93 4.95
C PRO A 73 -1.91 23.46 5.59
N GLY A 74 -0.90 23.17 4.76
CA GLY A 74 0.44 22.77 5.21
C GLY A 74 0.62 21.28 5.56
N ILE A 75 -0.43 20.46 5.52
CA ILE A 75 -0.30 19.01 5.72
C ILE A 75 0.28 18.34 4.47
N PRO A 76 1.39 17.59 4.59
CA PRO A 76 1.98 16.91 3.44
C PRO A 76 1.08 15.76 2.97
N ALA A 77 0.97 15.63 1.64
CA ALA A 77 0.21 14.57 1.00
C ALA A 77 0.83 13.19 1.25
N SER A 78 0.30 12.43 2.21
CA SER A 78 0.72 11.04 2.45
C SER A 78 0.09 10.06 1.46
N PRO A 79 0.71 8.89 1.22
CA PRO A 79 0.07 7.82 0.45
C PRO A 79 -1.26 7.36 1.03
N GLN A 80 -1.38 7.33 2.36
CA GLN A 80 -2.60 6.98 3.08
C GLN A 80 -3.73 7.98 2.76
N MET A 81 -3.42 9.28 2.73
CA MET A 81 -4.38 10.32 2.36
C MET A 81 -4.81 10.21 0.89
N ARG A 82 -3.86 10.02 -0.05
CA ARG A 82 -4.20 9.83 -1.47
C ARG A 82 -5.01 8.57 -1.72
N ALA A 83 -4.72 7.49 -1.02
CA ALA A 83 -5.51 6.27 -1.12
C ALA A 83 -6.94 6.46 -0.57
N ARG A 84 -7.10 7.20 0.53
CA ARG A 84 -8.41 7.55 1.11
C ARG A 84 -9.21 8.46 0.19
N ALA A 85 -8.55 9.44 -0.42
CA ALA A 85 -9.11 10.29 -1.47
C ALA A 85 -9.62 9.47 -2.66
N ALA A 86 -8.80 8.55 -3.17
CA ALA A 86 -9.21 7.62 -4.22
C ALA A 86 -10.40 6.75 -3.79
N ALA A 87 -10.38 6.23 -2.56
CA ALA A 87 -11.46 5.40 -2.01
C ALA A 87 -12.82 6.11 -2.03
N GLY A 88 -12.84 7.42 -1.73
CA GLY A 88 -14.04 8.26 -1.76
C GLY A 88 -14.64 8.41 -3.15
N ALA A 89 -13.81 8.44 -4.19
CA ALA A 89 -14.25 8.50 -5.58
C ALA A 89 -14.68 7.13 -6.15
N VAL A 90 -14.29 6.01 -5.52
CA VAL A 90 -14.76 4.67 -5.89
C VAL A 90 -16.11 4.36 -5.23
N PRO A 91 -17.12 3.90 -5.99
CA PRO A 91 -18.42 3.52 -5.42
C PRO A 91 -18.29 2.48 -4.29
N PRO A 92 -19.02 2.64 -3.17
CA PRO A 92 -18.92 1.74 -2.02
C PRO A 92 -19.14 0.26 -2.37
N ALA A 93 -20.07 -0.03 -3.28
CA ALA A 93 -20.44 -1.39 -3.69
C ALA A 93 -19.29 -2.20 -4.32
N ILE A 94 -18.29 -1.52 -4.88
CA ILE A 94 -17.20 -2.15 -5.63
C ILE A 94 -15.84 -1.98 -4.95
N ARG A 95 -15.74 -1.07 -3.97
CA ARG A 95 -14.48 -0.66 -3.32
C ARG A 95 -13.65 -1.82 -2.78
N GLN A 96 -14.31 -2.84 -2.22
CA GLN A 96 -13.64 -4.03 -1.67
C GLN A 96 -13.23 -5.07 -2.73
N ARG A 97 -13.65 -4.89 -3.99
CA ARG A 97 -13.43 -5.85 -5.09
C ARG A 97 -12.47 -5.34 -6.15
N VAL A 98 -12.03 -4.10 -6.02
CA VAL A 98 -11.14 -3.42 -6.98
C VAL A 98 -9.84 -3.04 -6.29
N VAL A 99 -8.78 -2.97 -7.08
CA VAL A 99 -7.45 -2.55 -6.64
C VAL A 99 -7.04 -1.33 -7.44
N ALA A 100 -6.67 -0.23 -6.81
CA ALA A 100 -6.07 0.91 -7.50
C ALA A 100 -4.74 0.48 -8.11
N GLY A 101 -4.57 0.70 -9.42
CA GLY A 101 -3.38 0.26 -10.15
C GLY A 101 -2.84 1.32 -11.10
N ARG A 102 -1.76 0.97 -11.80
CA ARG A 102 -1.09 1.83 -12.80
C ARG A 102 -0.85 3.26 -12.28
N LEU A 103 -1.19 4.28 -13.07
CA LEU A 103 -0.99 5.69 -12.73
C LEU A 103 -1.76 6.12 -11.47
N THR A 104 -2.89 5.48 -11.14
CA THR A 104 -3.59 5.76 -9.87
C THR A 104 -2.79 5.27 -8.67
N ALA A 105 -2.22 4.07 -8.73
CA ALA A 105 -1.33 3.59 -7.69
C ALA A 105 -0.05 4.43 -7.61
N ALA A 106 0.57 4.80 -8.75
CA ALA A 106 1.73 5.70 -8.74
C ALA A 106 1.40 7.07 -8.14
N TRP A 107 0.23 7.64 -8.43
CA TRP A 107 -0.23 8.86 -7.77
C TRP A 107 -0.38 8.65 -6.27
N ILE A 108 -1.00 7.55 -5.81
CA ILE A 108 -1.08 7.21 -4.38
C ILE A 108 0.31 7.15 -3.75
N TYR A 109 1.29 6.51 -4.40
CA TYR A 109 2.68 6.50 -3.94
C TYR A 109 3.42 7.84 -4.07
N GLY A 110 2.77 8.87 -4.63
CA GLY A 110 3.32 10.22 -4.81
C GLY A 110 4.37 10.30 -5.92
N CYS A 111 4.29 9.39 -6.89
CA CYS A 111 5.25 9.26 -7.99
C CYS A 111 4.68 9.75 -9.32
N ALA A 112 3.37 10.00 -9.41
CA ALA A 112 2.71 10.55 -10.59
C ALA A 112 1.74 11.67 -10.20
N GLY A 113 1.35 12.50 -11.18
CA GLY A 113 0.27 13.48 -11.03
C GLY A 113 -1.09 12.83 -10.82
N GLU A 114 -2.06 13.60 -10.33
CA GLU A 114 -3.44 13.13 -10.15
C GLU A 114 -4.02 12.71 -11.51
N PRO A 115 -4.58 11.48 -11.63
CA PRO A 115 -5.15 11.01 -12.88
C PRO A 115 -6.58 11.54 -13.09
N ASP A 116 -6.94 11.86 -14.34
CA ASP A 116 -8.31 12.28 -14.69
C ASP A 116 -9.37 11.21 -14.38
N ARG A 117 -8.98 9.94 -14.55
CA ARG A 117 -9.80 8.76 -14.26
C ARG A 117 -9.00 7.77 -13.44
N LEU A 118 -9.64 7.20 -12.42
CA LEU A 118 -9.01 6.21 -11.58
C LEU A 118 -8.88 4.87 -12.32
N ALA A 119 -7.64 4.42 -12.53
CA ALA A 119 -7.34 3.11 -13.07
C ALA A 119 -7.48 2.06 -11.96
N LEU A 120 -8.51 1.22 -12.10
CA LEU A 120 -8.86 0.16 -11.19
C LEU A 120 -8.62 -1.20 -11.85
N LEU A 121 -7.99 -2.10 -11.10
CA LEU A 121 -7.69 -3.47 -11.46
C LEU A 121 -8.73 -4.39 -10.83
N VAL A 122 -9.18 -5.37 -11.58
CA VAL A 122 -10.09 -6.42 -11.12
C VAL A 122 -9.39 -7.76 -11.31
N ASP A 123 -9.36 -8.58 -10.26
CA ASP A 123 -8.84 -9.93 -10.39
C ASP A 123 -9.75 -10.74 -11.33
N ALA A 124 -9.15 -11.32 -12.36
CA ALA A 124 -9.83 -12.18 -13.32
C ALA A 124 -10.62 -13.33 -12.66
N LYS A 125 -10.18 -13.81 -11.48
CA LYS A 125 -10.90 -14.85 -10.71
C LYS A 125 -12.16 -14.34 -10.02
N ARG A 126 -12.28 -13.03 -9.79
CA ARG A 126 -13.36 -12.38 -9.03
C ARG A 126 -14.15 -11.41 -9.91
N ARG A 127 -14.38 -11.77 -11.17
CA ARG A 127 -15.04 -10.92 -12.16
C ARG A 127 -16.38 -10.42 -11.65
N VAL A 128 -16.58 -9.11 -11.66
CA VAL A 128 -17.83 -8.48 -11.20
C VAL A 128 -18.57 -7.93 -12.43
N SER A 129 -19.71 -8.54 -12.76
CA SER A 129 -20.50 -8.19 -13.96
C SER A 129 -21.10 -6.77 -13.91
N SER A 130 -21.30 -6.20 -12.71
CA SER A 130 -21.95 -4.91 -12.49
C SER A 130 -21.05 -3.68 -12.66
N LEU A 131 -19.77 -3.84 -12.98
CA LEU A 131 -18.79 -2.75 -12.91
C LEU A 131 -18.80 -1.77 -14.10
N ARG A 132 -19.51 -2.10 -15.18
CA ARG A 132 -19.42 -1.40 -16.47
C ARG A 132 -19.82 0.08 -16.44
N ASN A 133 -20.43 0.58 -15.37
CA ASN A 133 -20.97 1.95 -15.33
C ASN A 133 -20.35 2.86 -14.25
N THR A 134 -19.14 2.55 -13.77
CA THR A 134 -18.47 3.39 -12.79
C THR A 134 -17.89 4.64 -13.46
N ARG A 135 -18.63 5.76 -13.37
CA ARG A 135 -18.17 7.06 -13.89
C ARG A 135 -16.86 7.46 -13.23
N GLY A 136 -15.95 8.07 -13.99
CA GLY A 136 -14.66 8.54 -13.47
C GLY A 136 -13.62 7.44 -13.20
N CYS A 137 -13.92 6.17 -13.47
CA CYS A 137 -12.97 5.07 -13.32
C CYS A 137 -12.78 4.31 -14.63
N THR A 138 -11.60 3.74 -14.84
CA THR A 138 -11.31 2.75 -15.90
C THR A 138 -11.00 1.42 -15.25
N LEU A 139 -11.55 0.34 -15.79
CA LEU A 139 -11.45 -0.99 -15.19
C LEU A 139 -10.65 -1.92 -16.09
N HIS A 140 -9.72 -2.65 -15.49
CA HIS A 140 -8.86 -3.57 -16.21
C HIS A 140 -8.81 -4.91 -15.50
N GLU A 141 -9.17 -5.96 -16.22
CA GLU A 141 -9.08 -7.33 -15.73
C GLU A 141 -7.61 -7.78 -15.80
N VAL A 142 -7.06 -8.23 -14.66
CA VAL A 142 -5.68 -8.70 -14.55
C VAL A 142 -5.62 -9.90 -13.61
N LYS A 143 -4.54 -10.68 -13.68
CA LYS A 143 -4.23 -11.71 -12.67
C LYS A 143 -3.43 -11.05 -11.56
N LEU A 144 -3.97 -11.07 -10.34
CA LEU A 144 -3.31 -10.57 -9.13
C LEU A 144 -2.85 -11.74 -8.26
N GLY A 145 -1.58 -11.71 -7.86
CA GLY A 145 -1.03 -12.58 -6.83
C GLY A 145 -1.29 -12.04 -5.42
N PRO A 146 -1.04 -12.85 -4.38
CA PRO A 146 -1.22 -12.44 -2.98
C PRO A 146 -0.30 -11.27 -2.56
N PHE A 147 0.86 -11.12 -3.21
CA PHE A 147 1.83 -10.04 -2.94
C PHE A 147 1.66 -8.83 -3.87
N ASP A 148 0.70 -8.89 -4.79
CA ASP A 148 0.45 -7.80 -5.74
C ASP A 148 -0.39 -6.68 -5.14
N VAL A 149 -0.93 -6.85 -3.93
CA VAL A 149 -1.93 -5.96 -3.34
C VAL A 149 -1.55 -5.58 -1.91
N VAL A 150 -1.71 -4.30 -1.58
CA VAL A 150 -1.54 -3.73 -0.24
C VAL A 150 -2.79 -2.93 0.14
N SER A 151 -3.09 -2.85 1.45
CA SER A 151 -4.19 -2.03 1.96
C SER A 151 -3.70 -0.65 2.36
N LEU A 152 -4.24 0.42 1.76
CA LEU A 152 -3.91 1.80 2.09
C LEU A 152 -5.17 2.65 2.13
N GLY A 153 -5.36 3.43 3.19
CA GLY A 153 -6.44 4.43 3.24
C GLY A 153 -7.87 3.88 3.01
N GLY A 154 -8.12 2.60 3.28
CA GLY A 154 -9.41 1.95 3.03
C GLY A 154 -9.65 1.50 1.59
N LEU A 155 -8.60 1.50 0.75
CA LEU A 155 -8.60 1.00 -0.62
C LEU A 155 -7.49 -0.05 -0.79
N MET A 156 -7.76 -1.07 -1.62
CA MET A 156 -6.70 -1.97 -2.07
C MET A 156 -5.89 -1.26 -3.15
N VAL A 157 -4.56 -1.31 -3.07
CA VAL A 157 -3.64 -0.66 -4.02
C VAL A 157 -2.64 -1.70 -4.49
N SER A 158 -2.23 -1.66 -5.76
CA SER A 158 -1.19 -2.56 -6.25
C SER A 158 0.11 -2.29 -5.51
N SER A 159 0.87 -3.33 -5.16
CA SER A 159 2.17 -3.19 -4.51
C SER A 159 3.11 -2.33 -5.37
N PRO A 160 4.15 -1.67 -4.80
CA PRO A 160 5.01 -0.80 -5.58
C PRO A 160 5.66 -1.50 -6.79
N LEU A 161 6.15 -2.73 -6.61
CA LEU A 161 6.72 -3.53 -7.70
C LEU A 161 5.67 -3.85 -8.77
N ARG A 162 4.46 -4.27 -8.36
CA ARG A 162 3.37 -4.57 -9.29
C ARG A 162 2.95 -3.32 -10.07
N THR A 163 2.88 -2.18 -9.39
CA THR A 163 2.57 -0.87 -9.98
C THR A 163 3.60 -0.50 -11.05
N ALA A 164 4.89 -0.65 -10.75
CA ALA A 164 5.96 -0.37 -11.69
C ALA A 164 5.87 -1.30 -12.93
N LEU A 165 5.59 -2.59 -12.72
CA LEU A 165 5.39 -3.55 -13.80
C LEU A 165 4.22 -3.15 -14.71
N ASP A 166 3.04 -2.86 -14.13
CA ASP A 166 1.86 -2.49 -14.91
C ASP A 166 2.05 -1.16 -15.64
N ILE A 167 2.80 -0.20 -15.07
CA ILE A 167 3.13 1.07 -15.74
C ILE A 167 4.07 0.84 -16.93
N ALA A 168 5.12 0.06 -16.74
CA ALA A 168 6.08 -0.23 -17.81
C ALA A 168 5.39 -0.89 -19.02
N LEU A 169 4.47 -1.83 -18.76
CA LEU A 169 3.77 -2.60 -19.80
C LEU A 169 2.61 -1.85 -20.46
N HIS A 170 1.85 -1.04 -19.72
CA HIS A 170 0.54 -0.56 -20.17
C HIS A 170 0.35 0.95 -20.20
N VAL A 171 1.37 1.74 -19.85
CA VAL A 171 1.30 3.20 -19.89
C VAL A 171 2.29 3.75 -20.91
N GLU A 172 1.87 4.75 -21.67
CA GLU A 172 2.72 5.44 -22.67
C GLU A 172 3.97 6.04 -22.04
N ALA A 173 5.08 6.04 -22.80
CA ALA A 173 6.41 6.39 -22.31
C ALA A 173 6.46 7.76 -21.60
N GLU A 174 5.79 8.77 -22.17
CA GLU A 174 5.73 10.14 -21.64
C GLU A 174 5.25 10.21 -20.18
N ARG A 175 4.28 9.37 -19.81
CA ARG A 175 3.76 9.30 -18.44
C ARG A 175 4.42 8.20 -17.62
N ALA A 176 4.87 7.13 -18.26
CA ALA A 176 5.47 5.98 -17.60
C ALA A 176 6.85 6.30 -17.05
N VAL A 177 7.73 6.90 -17.84
CA VAL A 177 9.13 7.18 -17.46
C VAL A 177 9.22 8.04 -16.19
N PRO A 178 8.55 9.22 -16.08
CA PRO A 178 8.63 10.01 -14.84
C PRO A 178 8.02 9.28 -13.64
N ALA A 179 6.94 8.52 -13.82
CA ALA A 179 6.31 7.76 -12.74
C ALA A 179 7.22 6.63 -12.22
N LEU A 180 7.89 5.92 -13.14
CA LEU A 180 8.85 4.87 -12.82
C LEU A 180 10.10 5.45 -12.14
N ALA A 181 10.61 6.59 -12.62
CA ALA A 181 11.71 7.30 -11.96
C ALA A 181 11.36 7.65 -10.51
N GLY A 182 10.16 8.21 -10.28
CA GLY A 182 9.68 8.55 -8.93
C GLY A 182 9.52 7.33 -8.02
N LEU A 183 9.06 6.20 -8.55
CA LEU A 183 8.95 4.94 -7.79
C LEU A 183 10.33 4.42 -7.38
N LEU A 184 11.30 4.43 -8.31
CA LEU A 184 12.66 3.90 -8.11
C LEU A 184 13.52 4.82 -7.22
N ALA A 185 13.26 6.12 -7.22
CA ALA A 185 13.98 7.09 -6.40
C ALA A 185 13.64 7.02 -4.89
N ARG A 186 12.62 6.24 -4.50
CA ARG A 186 12.09 6.19 -3.14
C ARG A 186 12.42 4.84 -2.48
N PRO A 187 13.40 4.78 -1.56
CA PRO A 187 13.82 3.53 -0.93
C PRO A 187 12.68 2.78 -0.21
N GLN A 188 11.72 3.50 0.35
CA GLN A 188 10.57 2.94 1.06
C GLN A 188 9.65 2.07 0.19
N HIS A 189 9.78 2.13 -1.14
CA HIS A 189 9.01 1.30 -2.06
C HIS A 189 9.69 -0.04 -2.35
N ASP A 190 10.97 -0.20 -2.00
CA ASP A 190 11.81 -1.38 -2.25
C ASP A 190 11.76 -1.87 -3.71
N VAL A 191 11.59 -0.95 -4.66
CA VAL A 191 11.64 -1.25 -6.10
C VAL A 191 13.02 -0.89 -6.62
N ARG A 192 13.79 -1.90 -7.05
CA ARG A 192 15.08 -1.70 -7.72
C ARG A 192 14.92 -1.87 -9.22
N LEU A 193 15.64 -1.09 -10.01
CA LEU A 193 15.60 -1.19 -11.48
C LEU A 193 15.90 -2.61 -11.95
N ARG A 194 16.94 -3.26 -11.39
CA ARG A 194 17.29 -4.65 -11.69
C ARG A 194 16.15 -5.63 -11.40
N LEU A 195 15.46 -5.47 -10.27
CA LEU A 195 14.32 -6.31 -9.90
C LEU A 195 13.18 -6.16 -10.90
N LEU A 196 12.90 -4.92 -11.33
CA LEU A 196 11.85 -4.62 -12.29
C LEU A 196 12.15 -5.18 -13.68
N VAL A 197 13.40 -5.05 -14.17
CA VAL A 197 13.84 -5.68 -15.42
C VAL A 197 13.63 -7.19 -15.37
N ARG A 198 14.11 -7.85 -14.30
CA ARG A 198 13.94 -9.30 -14.12
C ARG A 198 12.46 -9.71 -14.06
N ALA A 199 11.61 -8.92 -13.41
CA ALA A 199 10.18 -9.19 -13.36
C ALA A 199 9.53 -9.15 -14.77
N ILE A 200 9.90 -8.18 -15.61
CA ILE A 200 9.43 -8.10 -17.01
C ILE A 200 9.96 -9.28 -17.83
N GLU A 201 11.25 -9.61 -17.70
CA GLU A 201 11.88 -10.73 -18.40
C GLU A 201 11.23 -12.06 -18.04
N ALA A 202 10.97 -12.30 -16.76
CA ALA A 202 10.32 -13.51 -16.27
C ALA A 202 8.84 -13.61 -16.66
N THR A 203 8.20 -12.50 -17.06
CA THR A 203 6.80 -12.51 -17.49
C THR A 203 6.69 -13.12 -18.90
N PRO A 204 6.02 -14.27 -19.05
CA PRO A 204 5.94 -14.97 -20.34
C PRO A 204 4.84 -14.35 -21.21
N ARG A 205 5.16 -14.15 -22.51
CA ARG A 205 4.20 -13.81 -23.59
C ARG A 205 3.27 -12.62 -23.27
N VAL A 206 3.84 -11.51 -22.81
CA VAL A 206 3.08 -10.25 -22.65
C VAL A 206 3.31 -9.30 -23.82
N PRO A 207 2.26 -8.61 -24.28
CA PRO A 207 2.39 -7.55 -25.27
C PRO A 207 3.25 -6.41 -24.71
N HIS A 208 3.88 -5.65 -25.61
CA HIS A 208 4.69 -4.47 -25.27
C HIS A 208 5.92 -4.72 -24.37
N LYS A 209 6.34 -5.98 -24.19
CA LYS A 209 7.54 -6.33 -23.41
C LYS A 209 8.78 -5.56 -23.85
N ARG A 210 9.04 -5.49 -25.16
CA ARG A 210 10.17 -4.74 -25.73
C ARG A 210 10.08 -3.25 -25.39
N ALA A 211 8.93 -2.63 -25.63
CA ALA A 211 8.70 -1.23 -25.31
C ALA A 211 8.82 -0.95 -23.79
N ALA A 212 8.45 -1.89 -22.94
CA ALA A 212 8.62 -1.77 -21.50
C ALA A 212 10.10 -1.78 -21.10
N LEU A 213 10.91 -2.67 -21.67
CA LEU A 213 12.36 -2.70 -21.45
C LEU A 213 13.04 -1.44 -21.98
N GLU A 214 12.60 -0.90 -23.12
CA GLU A 214 13.10 0.37 -23.67
C GLU A 214 12.85 1.54 -22.71
N LYS A 215 11.65 1.63 -22.12
CA LYS A 215 11.36 2.64 -21.08
C LYS A 215 12.29 2.51 -19.87
N LEU A 216 12.62 1.29 -19.45
CA LEU A 216 13.54 1.06 -18.34
C LEU A 216 14.99 1.38 -18.69
N ALA A 217 15.40 1.15 -19.94
CA ALA A 217 16.73 1.52 -20.41
C ALA A 217 16.96 3.05 -20.33
N LEU A 218 15.92 3.86 -20.60
CA LEU A 218 15.96 5.32 -20.43
C LEU A 218 16.21 5.75 -18.97
N LEU A 219 15.88 4.91 -17.99
CA LEU A 219 16.04 5.21 -16.56
C LEU A 219 17.42 4.81 -16.02
N ALA A 220 18.13 3.92 -16.71
CA ALA A 220 19.43 3.41 -16.24
C ALA A 220 20.47 4.54 -16.05
N PRO A 221 20.63 5.52 -16.95
CA PRO A 221 21.57 6.63 -16.75
C PRO A 221 21.20 7.53 -15.57
N ALA A 222 19.89 7.71 -15.30
CA ALA A 222 19.40 8.60 -14.26
C ALA A 222 19.49 8.01 -12.84
N LEU A 223 19.63 6.68 -12.73
CA LEU A 223 19.62 5.95 -11.45
C LEU A 223 21.02 5.46 -11.02
N VAL A 224 22.07 5.77 -11.79
CA VAL A 224 23.46 5.60 -11.36
C VAL A 224 23.91 6.92 -10.72
N PRO A 225 24.02 7.03 -9.38
CA PRO A 225 24.61 8.19 -8.75
C PRO A 225 26.14 8.03 -8.86
N GLY A 226 26.74 8.67 -9.86
CA GLY A 226 28.19 8.81 -10.01
C GLY A 226 28.91 7.61 -10.65
N GLY A 227 29.48 7.86 -11.83
CA GLY A 227 30.63 7.11 -12.38
C GLY A 227 30.28 5.88 -13.20
N ALA A 228 30.95 5.75 -14.35
CA ALA A 228 31.14 4.47 -15.00
C ALA A 228 31.56 3.44 -13.95
N VAL A 229 30.80 2.36 -13.83
CA VAL A 229 31.28 1.20 -13.10
C VAL A 229 32.46 0.65 -13.88
N ASP A 230 33.67 0.86 -13.37
CA ASP A 230 34.82 0.09 -13.78
C ASP A 230 34.49 -1.37 -13.48
N VAL A 231 34.27 -2.14 -14.55
CA VAL A 231 34.07 -3.58 -14.46
C VAL A 231 35.45 -4.17 -14.24
N GLU A 232 35.94 -4.16 -13.00
CA GLU A 232 37.29 -4.67 -12.71
C GLU A 232 37.41 -6.18 -12.91
N HIS A 233 36.30 -6.93 -13.06
CA HIS A 233 36.33 -8.34 -13.44
C HIS A 233 35.24 -8.63 -14.47
N ALA A 234 35.58 -8.48 -15.75
CA ALA A 234 34.82 -9.11 -16.82
C ALA A 234 34.90 -10.62 -16.60
N VAL A 235 33.75 -11.27 -16.40
CA VAL A 235 33.67 -12.72 -16.43
C VAL A 235 33.83 -13.11 -17.90
N ASP A 236 34.98 -13.68 -18.25
CA ASP A 236 35.20 -14.23 -19.58
C ASP A 236 34.13 -15.27 -19.90
N PRO A 237 33.46 -15.19 -21.05
CA PRO A 237 32.68 -16.31 -21.56
C PRO A 237 33.66 -17.49 -21.80
N PRO A 238 33.32 -18.73 -21.41
CA PRO A 238 34.16 -19.86 -21.75
C PRO A 238 34.24 -19.96 -23.27
N ASP A 239 35.44 -19.69 -23.78
CA ASP A 239 35.81 -19.87 -25.16
C ASP A 239 35.71 -21.36 -25.52
N GLY A 240 35.35 -21.60 -26.77
CA GLY A 240 34.76 -22.85 -27.23
C GLY A 240 35.66 -24.08 -27.09
N THR A 241 35.02 -25.24 -27.00
CA THR A 241 35.59 -26.49 -27.50
C THR A 241 34.61 -27.10 -28.48
N GLU A 242 34.78 -26.71 -29.74
CA GLU A 242 34.49 -27.58 -30.87
C GLU A 242 35.54 -28.69 -30.85
N HIS A 243 35.16 -29.90 -30.45
CA HIS A 243 35.83 -31.10 -30.92
C HIS A 243 34.84 -32.26 -30.98
N VAL A 244 34.38 -32.49 -32.21
CA VAL A 244 33.83 -33.76 -32.68
C VAL A 244 34.94 -34.81 -32.59
N ALA A 245 34.69 -35.86 -31.82
CA ALA A 245 35.36 -37.14 -31.97
C ALA A 245 34.29 -38.24 -31.83
N GLU A 246 33.77 -38.65 -32.98
CA GLU A 246 33.25 -40.00 -33.16
C GLU A 246 34.36 -41.01 -32.83
N VAL A 247 33.93 -42.25 -32.53
CA VAL A 247 34.57 -43.54 -32.83
C VAL A 247 34.68 -44.49 -31.61
N LEU A 248 33.96 -45.62 -31.76
CA LEU A 248 34.01 -46.93 -31.08
C LEU A 248 33.44 -46.97 -29.65
N GLY A 249 32.41 -47.74 -29.32
CA GLY A 249 31.86 -48.94 -29.91
C GLY A 249 31.54 -49.94 -28.77
N VAL A 250 30.56 -50.82 -29.01
CA VAL A 250 30.24 -52.03 -28.22
C VAL A 250 29.33 -51.81 -26.98
N PRO A 251 28.30 -52.65 -26.72
CA PRO A 251 27.22 -53.13 -27.60
C PRO A 251 25.84 -53.04 -26.90
N HIS A 252 24.78 -53.21 -27.69
CA HIS A 252 23.44 -53.54 -27.20
C HIS A 252 23.44 -54.89 -26.47
N LEU A 253 22.68 -54.94 -25.36
CA LEU A 253 22.18 -56.19 -24.79
C LEU A 253 20.72 -56.31 -25.25
N GLU A 254 20.49 -57.07 -26.32
CA GLU A 254 19.17 -57.58 -26.66
C GLU A 254 18.94 -58.91 -25.93
N SER A 255 17.70 -59.07 -25.43
CA SER A 255 16.91 -60.32 -25.44
C SER A 255 17.42 -61.50 -24.59
N GLU A 256 16.62 -62.40 -24.01
CA GLU A 256 15.20 -62.76 -24.03
C GLU A 256 15.06 -63.84 -22.93
N LEU A 257 13.88 -63.91 -22.27
CA LEU A 257 13.14 -65.08 -21.74
C LEU A 257 12.29 -64.71 -20.51
#